data_AF-A0A3B0SMU9-F1
#
_entry.id   AF-A0A3B0SMU9-F1
#
_cell.length_a   1.000
_cell.length_b   1.000
_cell.length_c   1.000
_cell.angle_alpha   90.00
_cell.angle_beta   90.00
_cell.angle_gamma   90.00
#
_symmetry.space_group_name_H-M   'P 1'
#
loop_
_entity.id
_entity.type
_entity.pdbx_description
1 polymer ?
#
loop_
_entity_poly.entity_id
_entity_poly.type
_entity_poly.pdbx_seq_one_letter_code
_entity_poly.pdbx_strand_id
1 'polypeptide(L)'
;MRTPLLLALGSALVLGACATATPYQAAQPGVGGLLKSNVRGFSEQQIEKNRYRVSFAGNSLTDQQTVENYLLFRAAELTTQQGFDHFVIAERTLDKKERYQNSGGYGGFGGGYGGHFGWSYYSPYYGFGHSYGHGFGYGGGYGRGYGNSFNIRQITRYQASAEIVLGNGPKPDDNERAYDAHDVLEKLAGKIVRPEVQG
;
A
#
# COMPACT_ATOMS: atom_id res chain seq x y z
N MET A 1 -34.42 -40.74 34.45
CA MET A 1 -33.17 -40.21 35.02
C MET A 1 -32.04 -41.08 34.47
N ARG A 2 -31.04 -40.66 33.68
CA ARG A 2 -30.42 -39.38 33.34
C ARG A 2 -29.76 -39.50 31.95
N THR A 3 -29.87 -38.48 31.11
CA THR A 3 -28.97 -38.25 29.96
C THR A 3 -27.64 -37.68 30.44
N PRO A 4 -26.54 -37.98 29.73
CA PRO A 4 -25.56 -36.94 29.41
C PRO A 4 -25.20 -37.02 27.91
N LEU A 5 -25.53 -36.02 27.11
CA LEU A 5 -24.73 -34.80 26.86
C LEU A 5 -23.47 -35.09 26.01
N LEU A 6 -23.67 -34.96 24.69
CA LEU A 6 -22.81 -34.32 23.69
C LEU A 6 -21.32 -34.14 24.02
N LEU A 7 -20.46 -34.72 23.17
CA LEU A 7 -19.12 -34.22 22.90
C LEU A 7 -18.89 -34.21 21.38
N ALA A 8 -19.36 -33.12 20.76
CA ALA A 8 -18.92 -32.72 19.44
C ALA A 8 -17.52 -32.09 19.58
N LEU A 9 -16.46 -32.88 19.31
CA LEU A 9 -15.12 -32.35 19.06
C LEU A 9 -15.08 -31.85 17.61
N GLY A 10 -15.64 -30.65 17.38
CA GLY A 10 -15.44 -29.89 16.15
C GLY A 10 -14.06 -29.23 16.18
N SER A 11 -13.18 -29.68 15.29
CA SER A 11 -11.82 -29.17 15.10
C SER A 11 -11.79 -27.65 14.94
N ALA A 12 -11.11 -26.97 15.88
CA ALA A 12 -10.76 -25.56 15.75
C ALA A 12 -9.60 -25.41 14.75
N LEU A 13 -9.93 -25.22 13.47
CA LEU A 13 -8.99 -24.88 12.42
C LEU A 13 -8.67 -23.38 12.53
N VAL A 14 -7.66 -23.05 13.35
CA VAL A 14 -7.15 -21.68 13.46
C VAL A 14 -6.30 -21.39 12.23
N LEU A 15 -6.91 -20.84 11.18
CA LEU A 15 -6.20 -20.28 10.03
C LEU A 15 -5.49 -18.99 10.47
N GLY A 16 -4.25 -19.13 10.92
CA GLY A 16 -3.35 -18.00 11.13
C GLY A 16 -2.94 -17.40 9.79
N ALA A 17 -3.70 -16.40 9.31
CA ALA A 17 -3.24 -15.55 8.21
C ALA A 17 -2.10 -14.66 8.72
N CYS A 18 -0.87 -15.20 8.75
CA CYS A 18 0.30 -14.37 8.91
C CYS A 18 0.33 -13.38 7.75
N ALA A 19 0.24 -12.09 8.04
CA ALA A 19 0.41 -11.07 7.03
C ALA A 19 1.83 -11.22 6.47
N THR A 20 1.96 -11.64 5.21
CA THR A 20 3.22 -11.83 4.50
C THR A 20 3.41 -10.75 3.44
N ALA A 21 4.62 -10.67 2.87
CA ALA A 21 4.88 -9.82 1.70
C ALA A 21 3.90 -10.15 0.57
N THR A 22 3.56 -9.16 -0.25
CA THR A 22 2.66 -9.35 -1.38
C THR A 22 3.24 -10.37 -2.36
N PRO A 23 2.54 -11.48 -2.64
CA PRO A 23 3.02 -12.46 -3.58
C PRO A 23 2.94 -11.93 -5.02
N TYR A 24 3.69 -12.57 -5.90
CA TYR A 24 3.68 -12.29 -7.33
C TYR A 24 2.38 -12.81 -7.95
N GLN A 25 1.45 -11.89 -8.17
CA GLN A 25 0.13 -12.15 -8.73
C GLN A 25 -0.41 -10.92 -9.46
N ALA A 26 -1.37 -11.13 -10.34
CA ALA A 26 -2.04 -10.05 -11.04
C ALA A 26 -2.75 -9.12 -10.04
N ALA A 27 -2.76 -7.83 -10.37
CA ALA A 27 -3.41 -6.80 -9.61
C ALA A 27 -4.91 -7.05 -9.55
N GLN A 28 -5.40 -7.50 -8.40
CA GLN A 28 -6.84 -7.65 -8.18
C GLN A 28 -7.44 -6.30 -7.77
N PRO A 29 -8.63 -5.93 -8.29
CA PRO A 29 -9.41 -4.84 -7.74
C PRO A 29 -9.58 -5.07 -6.24
N GLY A 30 -9.15 -4.10 -5.42
CA GLY A 30 -9.13 -4.28 -3.96
C GLY A 30 -10.50 -4.71 -3.43
N VAL A 31 -10.52 -5.79 -2.64
CA VAL A 31 -11.73 -6.25 -1.92
C VAL A 31 -12.09 -5.16 -0.90
N GLY A 32 -13.06 -4.33 -1.26
CA GLY A 32 -13.42 -3.10 -0.53
C GLY A 32 -13.46 -1.90 -1.48
N GLY A 33 -14.53 -1.84 -2.30
CA GLY A 33 -14.73 -0.96 -3.45
C GLY A 33 -14.80 0.55 -3.19
N LEU A 34 -14.12 1.08 -2.18
CA LEU A 34 -14.14 2.52 -1.84
C LEU A 34 -12.78 3.22 -1.93
N LEU A 35 -11.64 2.51 -2.10
CA LEU A 35 -10.31 3.15 -2.18
C LEU A 35 -9.40 2.49 -3.23
N LYS A 36 -9.20 3.15 -4.38
CA LYS A 36 -8.20 2.80 -5.43
C LYS A 36 -6.78 2.55 -4.90
N SER A 37 -6.46 3.00 -3.68
CA SER A 37 -5.12 2.91 -3.07
C SER A 37 -4.72 1.53 -2.52
N ASN A 38 -5.56 0.49 -2.68
CA ASN A 38 -5.31 -0.85 -2.16
C ASN A 38 -5.06 -1.93 -3.23
N VAL A 39 -4.93 -1.55 -4.49
CA VAL A 39 -4.53 -2.48 -5.56
C VAL A 39 -3.10 -2.96 -5.30
N ARG A 40 -2.88 -4.27 -5.32
CA ARG A 40 -1.59 -4.94 -5.05
C ARG A 40 -1.35 -6.02 -6.09
N GLY A 41 -0.09 -6.23 -6.47
CA GLY A 41 0.28 -7.16 -7.53
C GLY A 41 0.77 -6.43 -8.78
N PHE A 42 0.97 -7.19 -9.87
CA PHE A 42 1.40 -6.64 -11.15
C PHE A 42 0.22 -6.20 -12.02
N SER A 43 0.41 -5.14 -12.80
CA SER A 43 -0.52 -4.77 -13.88
C SER A 43 0.27 -4.32 -15.10
N GLU A 44 -0.35 -4.49 -16.27
CA GLU A 44 0.22 -4.13 -17.56
C GLU A 44 -0.79 -3.36 -18.40
N GLN A 45 -0.29 -2.41 -19.16
CA GLN A 45 -1.07 -1.60 -20.08
C GLN A 45 -0.28 -1.41 -21.37
N GLN A 46 -0.88 -1.78 -22.49
CA GLN A 46 -0.30 -1.48 -23.81
C GLN A 46 -0.46 0.02 -24.11
N ILE A 47 0.65 0.68 -24.41
CA ILE A 47 0.69 2.09 -24.82
C ILE A 47 0.73 2.16 -26.36
N GLU A 48 1.58 1.33 -26.97
CA GLU A 48 1.73 1.17 -28.41
C GLU A 48 1.93 -0.32 -28.75
N LYS A 49 1.98 -0.66 -30.04
CA LYS A 49 2.12 -2.06 -30.51
C LYS A 49 3.25 -2.83 -29.80
N ASN A 50 4.39 -2.18 -29.61
CA ASN A 50 5.58 -2.74 -28.96
C ASN A 50 5.96 -1.99 -27.67
N ARG A 51 5.08 -1.15 -27.10
CA ARG A 51 5.35 -0.38 -25.89
C ARG A 51 4.33 -0.68 -24.82
N TYR A 52 4.80 -1.02 -23.63
CA TYR A 52 3.96 -1.38 -22.50
C TYR A 52 4.38 -0.60 -21.26
N ARG A 53 3.40 -0.20 -20.46
CA ARG A 53 3.59 0.19 -19.07
C ARG A 53 3.36 -1.03 -18.19
N VAL A 54 4.35 -1.40 -17.41
CA VAL A 54 4.26 -2.47 -16.41
C VAL A 54 4.41 -1.84 -15.04
N SER A 55 3.65 -2.30 -14.05
CA SER A 55 3.79 -1.83 -12.68
C SER A 55 3.60 -2.96 -11.68
N PHE A 56 4.26 -2.85 -10.53
CA PHE A 56 4.05 -3.72 -9.38
C PHE A 56 3.79 -2.90 -8.12
N ALA A 57 2.75 -3.24 -7.37
CA ALA A 57 2.39 -2.59 -6.11
C ALA A 57 2.47 -3.57 -4.93
N GLY A 58 3.34 -3.26 -3.96
CA GLY A 58 3.50 -4.03 -2.73
C GLY A 58 2.61 -3.54 -1.57
N ASN A 59 2.45 -4.41 -0.57
CA ASN A 59 1.91 -4.03 0.73
C ASN A 59 3.02 -3.43 1.61
N SER A 60 2.74 -3.17 2.88
CA SER A 60 3.72 -2.58 3.80
C SER A 60 4.78 -3.55 4.33
N LEU A 61 4.67 -4.82 3.98
CA LEU A 61 5.63 -5.87 4.33
C LEU A 61 6.52 -6.25 3.15
N THR A 62 6.17 -5.81 1.94
CA THR A 62 7.00 -5.96 0.75
C THR A 62 8.07 -4.87 0.75
N ASP A 63 9.33 -5.27 0.73
CA ASP A 63 10.45 -4.34 0.60
C ASP A 63 10.58 -3.80 -0.84
N GLN A 64 11.37 -2.74 -0.98
CA GLN A 64 11.61 -2.11 -2.27
C GLN A 64 12.23 -3.08 -3.28
N GLN A 65 13.22 -3.87 -2.84
CA GLN A 65 13.95 -4.79 -3.72
C GLN A 65 13.02 -5.87 -4.30
N THR A 66 12.09 -6.41 -3.50
CA THR A 66 11.09 -7.37 -4.00
C THR A 66 10.18 -6.71 -5.04
N VAL A 67 9.70 -5.49 -4.78
CA VAL A 67 8.87 -4.75 -5.75
C VAL A 67 9.60 -4.53 -7.08
N GLU A 68 10.87 -4.12 -7.03
CA GLU A 68 11.69 -3.92 -8.23
C GLU A 68 11.98 -5.22 -8.97
N ASN A 69 12.32 -6.29 -8.25
CA ASN A 69 12.54 -7.61 -8.84
C ASN A 69 11.27 -8.14 -9.52
N TYR A 70 10.11 -7.97 -8.90
CA TYR A 70 8.83 -8.43 -9.46
C TYR A 70 8.41 -7.61 -10.67
N LEU A 71 8.67 -6.30 -10.66
CA LEU A 71 8.46 -5.45 -11.83
C LEU A 71 9.32 -5.93 -13.02
N LEU A 72 10.62 -6.15 -12.78
CA LEU A 72 11.55 -6.56 -13.83
C LEU A 72 11.23 -7.95 -14.36
N PHE A 73 10.89 -8.88 -13.47
CA PHE A 73 10.43 -10.21 -13.83
C PHE A 73 9.13 -10.17 -14.65
N ARG A 74 8.17 -9.31 -14.28
CA ARG A 74 6.93 -9.16 -15.06
C ARG A 74 7.19 -8.60 -16.46
N ALA A 75 8.09 -7.62 -16.57
CA ALA A 75 8.48 -7.08 -17.87
C ALA A 75 9.06 -8.18 -18.77
N ALA A 76 9.91 -9.04 -18.23
CA ALA A 76 10.48 -10.17 -18.96
C ALA A 76 9.41 -11.21 -19.34
N GLU A 77 8.52 -11.59 -18.40
CA GLU A 77 7.40 -12.50 -18.70
C GLU A 77 6.49 -11.93 -19.80
N LEU A 78 6.15 -10.65 -19.75
CA LEU A 78 5.33 -10.00 -20.78
C LEU A 78 6.04 -10.02 -22.14
N THR A 79 7.36 -9.78 -22.15
CA THR A 79 8.16 -9.78 -23.39
C THR A 79 8.11 -11.14 -24.09
N THR A 80 8.36 -12.22 -23.35
CA THR A 80 8.32 -13.59 -23.92
C THR A 80 6.89 -14.00 -24.28
N GLN A 81 5.89 -13.60 -23.51
CA GLN A 81 4.47 -13.84 -23.81
C GLN A 81 4.02 -13.16 -25.12
N GLN A 82 4.58 -11.99 -25.44
CA GLN A 82 4.31 -11.30 -26.71
C GLN A 82 5.17 -11.82 -27.87
N GLY A 83 6.06 -12.80 -27.63
CA GLY A 83 6.91 -13.40 -28.65
C GLY A 83 8.15 -12.60 -29.01
N PHE A 84 8.62 -11.74 -28.10
CA PHE A 84 9.85 -10.95 -28.25
C PHE A 84 10.98 -11.53 -27.39
N ASP A 85 12.23 -11.18 -27.74
CA ASP A 85 13.43 -11.75 -27.12
C ASP A 85 14.00 -10.86 -26.02
N HIS A 86 13.88 -9.54 -26.18
CA HIS A 86 14.44 -8.56 -25.27
C HIS A 86 13.49 -7.37 -25.07
N PHE A 87 13.73 -6.62 -24.00
CA PHE A 87 13.02 -5.36 -23.75
C PHE A 87 14.00 -4.27 -23.31
N VAL A 88 13.66 -3.03 -23.65
CA VAL A 88 14.40 -1.83 -23.26
C VAL A 88 13.55 -1.02 -22.31
N ILE A 89 14.09 -0.66 -21.15
CA ILE A 89 13.42 0.25 -20.22
C ILE A 89 13.56 1.69 -20.76
N ALA A 90 12.45 2.27 -21.18
CA ALA A 90 12.38 3.66 -21.61
C ALA A 90 12.35 4.62 -20.42
N GLU A 91 11.49 4.30 -19.44
CA GLU A 91 11.29 5.08 -18.21
C GLU A 91 11.06 4.12 -17.03
N ARG A 92 11.51 4.51 -15.84
CA ARG A 92 11.25 3.78 -14.59
C ARG A 92 11.00 4.74 -13.45
N THR A 93 9.97 4.45 -12.66
CA THR A 93 9.58 5.22 -11.48
C THR A 93 9.44 4.28 -10.29
N LEU A 94 9.90 4.75 -9.13
CA LEU A 94 9.68 4.10 -7.84
C LEU A 94 9.01 5.09 -6.89
N ASP A 95 7.77 4.79 -6.52
CA ASP A 95 6.99 5.55 -5.58
C ASP A 95 7.07 4.93 -4.18
N LYS A 96 7.43 5.75 -3.20
CA LYS A 96 7.37 5.42 -1.77
C LYS A 96 6.21 6.16 -1.12
N LYS A 97 5.22 5.42 -0.62
CA LYS A 97 4.08 6.00 0.11
C LYS A 97 4.26 5.75 1.60
N GLU A 98 4.46 6.82 2.36
CA GLU A 98 4.52 6.78 3.82
C GLU A 98 3.20 7.29 4.41
N ARG A 99 2.56 6.49 5.26
CA ARG A 99 1.41 6.90 6.04
C ARG A 99 1.77 6.87 7.52
N TYR A 100 1.66 8.03 8.18
CA TYR A 100 1.76 8.12 9.62
C TYR A 100 0.37 7.83 10.21
N GLN A 101 0.21 6.68 10.85
CA GLN A 101 -1.00 6.38 11.61
C GLN A 101 -0.75 6.73 13.08
N ASN A 102 -1.50 7.71 13.59
CA ASN A 102 -1.57 8.00 15.02
C ASN A 102 -2.46 6.95 15.68
N SER A 103 -1.86 5.97 16.36
CA SER A 103 -2.60 5.07 17.25
C SER A 103 -2.64 5.64 18.66
N GLY A 104 -3.25 6.82 18.80
CA GLY A 104 -3.69 7.35 20.09
C GLY A 104 -4.95 6.60 20.52
N GLY A 105 -4.84 5.84 21.60
CA GLY A 105 -5.87 4.90 22.05
C GLY A 105 -7.21 5.53 22.40
N TYR A 106 -8.26 4.72 22.22
CA TYR A 106 -9.59 4.91 22.75
C TYR A 106 -9.54 5.26 24.25
N GLY A 107 -9.89 6.50 24.58
CA GLY A 107 -10.49 6.89 25.84
C GLY A 107 -11.82 7.53 25.51
N GLY A 108 -12.87 6.73 25.38
CA GLY A 108 -14.22 7.26 25.22
C GLY A 108 -14.65 7.95 26.51
N PHE A 109 -15.07 9.21 26.44
CA PHE A 109 -16.17 9.77 27.23
C PHE A 109 -16.62 11.07 26.59
N GLY A 110 -17.81 11.02 25.99
CA GLY A 110 -18.84 12.07 26.09
C GLY A 110 -18.55 13.47 25.55
N GLY A 111 -19.45 13.90 24.66
CA GLY A 111 -19.85 15.31 24.62
C GLY A 111 -19.51 15.98 23.30
N GLY A 112 -20.56 16.30 22.55
CA GLY A 112 -20.45 16.94 21.25
C GLY A 112 -19.75 18.28 21.30
N TYR A 113 -18.90 18.50 20.31
CA TYR A 113 -18.61 19.81 19.77
C TYR A 113 -18.29 19.59 18.29
N GLY A 114 -19.33 19.72 17.48
CA GLY A 114 -19.18 19.82 16.03
C GLY A 114 -18.28 21.01 15.72
N GLY A 115 -17.13 20.72 15.10
CA GLY A 115 -16.32 21.74 14.46
C GLY A 115 -17.18 22.42 13.40
N HIS A 116 -17.57 23.66 13.66
CA HIS A 116 -18.30 24.48 12.71
C HIS A 116 -17.40 24.75 11.50
N PHE A 117 -17.70 24.02 10.43
CA PHE A 117 -17.38 24.42 9.07
C PHE A 117 -17.95 25.82 8.84
N GLY A 118 -17.12 26.69 8.29
CA GLY A 118 -17.51 28.05 7.93
C GLY A 118 -18.73 28.05 7.01
N TRP A 119 -19.76 28.75 7.44
CA TRP A 119 -20.79 29.28 6.56
C TRP A 119 -20.85 30.78 6.80
N SER A 120 -20.39 31.51 5.79
CA SER A 120 -20.58 32.95 5.69
C SER A 120 -22.08 33.23 5.59
N TYR A 121 -22.64 33.88 6.61
CA TYR A 121 -23.91 34.59 6.46
C TYR A 121 -23.74 36.00 7.03
N TYR A 122 -23.80 36.95 6.12
CA TYR A 122 -23.84 38.37 6.37
C TYR A 122 -25.16 38.72 7.08
N SER A 123 -25.10 39.40 8.23
CA SER A 123 -26.26 40.07 8.83
C SER A 123 -25.79 41.38 9.52
N PRO A 124 -26.24 42.56 9.06
CA PRO A 124 -25.68 43.87 9.42
C PRO A 124 -26.46 44.61 10.52
N TYR A 125 -27.05 43.94 11.50
CA TYR A 125 -27.89 44.62 12.50
C TYR A 125 -27.77 43.99 13.90
N TYR A 126 -27.56 44.87 14.88
CA TYR A 126 -27.39 44.65 16.33
C TYR A 126 -25.97 44.39 16.83
N GLY A 127 -25.42 45.45 17.43
CA GLY A 127 -24.21 45.41 18.24
C GLY A 127 -24.46 45.23 19.73
N PHE A 128 -23.34 45.38 20.45
CA PHE A 128 -23.15 45.48 21.90
C PHE A 128 -23.36 44.23 22.76
N GLY A 129 -22.30 43.89 23.50
CA GLY A 129 -22.36 42.94 24.62
C GLY A 129 -21.01 42.57 25.22
N HIS A 130 -20.16 43.55 25.57
CA HIS A 130 -19.05 43.31 26.48
C HIS A 130 -19.60 43.00 27.89
N SER A 131 -19.15 41.91 28.52
CA SER A 131 -19.19 41.80 29.97
C SER A 131 -18.09 40.87 30.50
N TYR A 132 -17.11 41.50 31.17
CA TYR A 132 -16.35 41.10 32.35
C TYR A 132 -16.07 39.60 32.60
N GLY A 133 -14.85 39.14 32.84
CA GLY A 133 -13.61 39.82 33.20
C GLY A 133 -12.54 38.83 33.66
N HIS A 134 -11.32 39.36 33.84
CA HIS A 134 -10.12 38.77 34.45
C HIS A 134 -9.55 37.50 33.82
N GLY A 135 -8.28 37.42 33.45
CA GLY A 135 -7.12 38.17 33.91
C GLY A 135 -5.96 37.17 34.05
N PHE A 136 -4.84 37.51 33.45
CA PHE A 136 -3.60 36.75 33.41
C PHE A 136 -3.10 36.35 34.82
N GLY A 137 -2.61 35.12 34.97
CA GLY A 137 -1.99 34.64 36.21
C GLY A 137 -0.83 33.67 35.93
N TYR A 138 0.39 34.17 36.10
CA TYR A 138 1.61 33.38 36.26
C TYR A 138 1.59 32.71 37.65
N GLY A 139 1.81 31.39 37.74
CA GLY A 139 2.03 30.74 39.04
C GLY A 139 1.79 29.22 39.07
N GLY A 140 2.89 28.47 39.14
CA GLY A 140 3.08 27.19 39.84
C GLY A 140 1.96 26.14 39.86
N GLY A 141 2.19 25.02 39.17
CA GLY A 141 1.42 23.79 39.33
C GLY A 141 2.18 22.56 38.83
N TYR A 142 3.18 22.10 39.59
CA TYR A 142 3.76 20.77 39.43
C TYR A 142 2.70 19.73 39.82
N GLY A 143 2.10 19.08 38.81
CA GLY A 143 1.02 18.12 39.01
C GLY A 143 0.73 17.27 37.78
N ARG A 144 1.51 16.20 37.62
CA ARG A 144 1.02 14.84 37.33
C ARG A 144 0.35 14.56 35.98
N GLY A 145 1.12 13.99 35.04
CA GLY A 145 0.55 13.25 33.90
C GLY A 145 1.37 13.24 32.61
N TYR A 146 2.69 13.07 32.68
CA TYR A 146 3.49 12.75 31.50
C TYR A 146 3.13 11.35 31.00
N GLY A 147 2.70 11.26 29.74
CA GLY A 147 2.51 9.97 29.09
C GLY A 147 1.55 9.96 27.90
N ASN A 148 1.49 11.03 27.08
CA ASN A 148 0.89 10.89 25.76
C ASN A 148 1.81 10.02 24.90
N SER A 149 1.65 8.71 25.03
CA SER A 149 2.29 7.72 24.17
C SER A 149 1.64 7.81 22.80
N PHE A 150 2.04 8.81 22.01
CA PHE A 150 1.69 8.87 20.59
C PHE A 150 2.42 7.72 19.90
N ASN A 151 1.73 6.59 19.74
CA ASN A 151 2.26 5.47 18.97
C ASN A 151 2.06 5.82 17.48
N ILE A 152 3.00 6.59 16.95
CA ILE A 152 3.09 6.94 15.54
C ILE A 152 3.67 5.72 14.82
N ARG A 153 2.82 4.99 14.11
CA ARG A 153 3.26 3.89 13.25
C ARG A 153 3.42 4.40 11.82
N GLN A 154 4.65 4.41 11.34
CA GLN A 154 4.96 4.69 9.93
C GLN A 154 4.69 3.43 9.10
N ILE A 155 3.74 3.52 8.17
CA ILE A 155 3.44 2.46 7.21
C ILE A 155 4.02 2.89 5.87
N THR A 156 5.12 2.26 5.46
CA THR A 156 5.74 2.48 4.15
C THR A 156 5.21 1.44 3.16
N ARG A 157 4.88 1.86 1.93
CA ARG A 157 4.54 0.97 0.81
C ARG A 157 5.33 1.40 -0.42
N TYR A 158 5.83 0.42 -1.17
CA TYR A 158 6.55 0.65 -2.42
C TYR A 158 5.68 0.26 -3.62
N GLN A 159 5.78 1.06 -4.67
CA GLN A 159 5.20 0.79 -5.98
C GLN A 159 6.24 1.15 -7.04
N ALA A 160 6.52 0.23 -7.95
CA ALA A 160 7.42 0.50 -9.07
C ALA A 160 6.64 0.39 -10.39
N SER A 161 6.99 1.24 -11.35
CA SER A 161 6.48 1.17 -12.72
C SER A 161 7.60 1.39 -13.72
N ALA A 162 7.49 0.75 -14.87
CA ALA A 162 8.39 0.96 -15.99
C ALA A 162 7.61 1.02 -17.29
N GLU A 163 8.06 1.87 -18.21
CA GLU A 163 7.72 1.77 -19.61
C GLU A 163 8.80 0.97 -20.33
N ILE A 164 8.37 -0.07 -21.02
CA ILE A 164 9.25 -0.98 -21.75
C ILE A 164 8.91 -0.97 -23.22
N VAL A 165 9.94 -1.08 -24.06
CA VAL A 165 9.83 -1.28 -25.50
C VAL A 165 10.34 -2.68 -25.82
N LEU A 166 9.53 -3.46 -26.52
CA LEU A 166 9.85 -4.85 -26.88
C LEU A 166 10.63 -4.89 -28.19
N GLY A 167 11.58 -5.82 -28.28
CA GLY A 167 12.43 -6.02 -29.45
C GLY A 167 12.72 -7.49 -29.73
N ASN A 168 12.94 -7.79 -31.01
CA ASN A 168 13.30 -9.12 -31.49
C ASN A 168 14.79 -9.23 -31.76
N GLY A 169 15.31 -10.45 -31.72
CA GLY A 169 16.71 -10.75 -31.89
C GLY A 169 17.52 -10.50 -30.62
N PRO A 170 18.86 -10.64 -30.71
CA PRO A 170 19.74 -10.52 -29.56
C PRO A 170 19.58 -9.16 -28.89
N LYS A 171 19.70 -9.16 -27.56
CA LYS A 171 19.76 -7.93 -26.75
C LYS A 171 20.85 -7.01 -27.32
N PRO A 172 20.57 -5.73 -27.62
CA PRO A 172 21.58 -4.78 -28.07
C PRO A 172 22.68 -4.59 -27.02
N ASP A 173 23.94 -4.82 -27.40
CA ASP A 173 25.10 -4.69 -26.50
C ASP A 173 25.48 -3.23 -26.21
N ASP A 174 25.04 -2.29 -27.05
CA ASP A 174 25.27 -0.85 -26.94
C ASP A 174 24.25 -0.14 -26.03
N ASN A 175 23.26 -0.86 -25.50
CA ASN A 175 22.19 -0.30 -24.70
C ASN A 175 22.11 -0.93 -23.30
N GLU A 176 22.62 -0.22 -22.30
CA GLU A 176 22.58 -0.65 -20.89
C GLU A 176 21.17 -0.80 -20.32
N ARG A 177 20.17 -0.15 -20.94
CA ARG A 177 18.75 -0.26 -20.54
C ARG A 177 18.05 -1.45 -21.19
N ALA A 178 18.74 -2.17 -22.06
CA ALA A 178 18.24 -3.40 -22.67
C ALA A 178 18.48 -4.59 -21.74
N TYR A 179 17.48 -5.47 -21.68
CA TYR A 179 17.50 -6.70 -20.91
C TYR A 179 17.08 -7.85 -21.80
N ASP A 180 17.82 -8.94 -21.73
CA ASP A 180 17.41 -10.21 -22.31
C ASP A 180 16.29 -10.79 -21.45
N ALA A 181 15.14 -11.10 -22.04
CA ALA A 181 13.99 -11.52 -21.28
C ALA A 181 14.21 -12.91 -20.65
N HIS A 182 14.87 -13.82 -21.35
CA HIS A 182 15.11 -15.18 -20.89
C HIS A 182 16.10 -15.19 -19.72
N ASP A 183 17.20 -14.44 -19.83
CA ASP A 183 18.21 -14.31 -18.78
C ASP A 183 17.63 -13.67 -17.50
N VAL A 184 16.76 -12.66 -17.65
CA VAL A 184 16.05 -12.06 -16.51
C VAL A 184 15.14 -13.08 -15.83
N LEU A 185 14.36 -13.84 -16.60
CA LEU A 185 13.47 -14.87 -16.04
C LEU A 185 14.27 -15.93 -15.27
N GLU A 186 15.38 -16.41 -15.84
CA GLU A 186 16.24 -17.41 -15.20
C GLU A 186 16.81 -16.89 -13.88
N LYS A 187 17.43 -15.70 -13.89
CA LYS A 187 18.11 -15.14 -12.72
C LYS A 187 17.17 -14.69 -11.61
N LEU A 188 15.95 -14.27 -11.95
CA LEU A 188 14.99 -13.77 -10.97
C LEU A 188 13.98 -14.82 -10.52
N ALA A 189 13.82 -15.96 -11.21
CA ALA A 189 12.84 -17.00 -10.86
C ALA A 189 12.91 -17.40 -9.37
N GLY A 190 14.11 -17.60 -8.83
CA GLY A 190 14.31 -17.96 -7.41
C GLY A 190 13.97 -16.87 -6.41
N LYS A 191 13.74 -15.62 -6.86
CA LYS A 191 13.33 -14.50 -6.02
C LYS A 191 11.82 -14.25 -6.05
N ILE A 192 11.07 -14.96 -6.90
CA ILE A 192 9.62 -14.76 -7.08
C ILE A 192 8.83 -15.68 -6.16
N VAL A 193 8.09 -15.09 -5.21
CA VAL A 193 7.16 -15.80 -4.32
C VAL A 193 5.75 -15.73 -4.89
N ARG A 194 5.22 -16.85 -5.37
CA ARG A 194 3.85 -16.96 -5.91
C ARG A 194 2.85 -17.32 -4.79
N PRO A 195 1.55 -17.01 -4.93
CA PRO A 195 0.55 -17.41 -3.93
C PRO A 195 0.45 -18.94 -3.83
N GLU A 196 0.29 -19.45 -2.61
CA GLU A 196 0.03 -20.87 -2.38
C GLU A 196 -1.35 -21.24 -2.95
N VAL A 197 -1.39 -22.23 -3.83
CA VAL A 197 -2.65 -22.77 -4.35
C VAL A 197 -3.28 -23.60 -3.24
N GLN A 198 -4.29 -23.05 -2.56
CA GLN A 198 -5.12 -23.84 -1.65
C GLN A 198 -5.99 -24.76 -2.51
N GLY A 199 -5.62 -26.05 -2.56
CA GLY A 199 -6.36 -27.11 -3.23
C GLY A 199 -7.52 -27.64 -2.38
#